data_AF-A0A529ZYD5-F1
#
_entry.id   AF-A0A529ZYD5-F1
#
_cell.length_a   1.000
_cell.length_b   1.000
_cell.length_c   1.000
_cell.angle_alpha   90.00
_cell.angle_beta   90.00
_cell.angle_gamma   90.00
#
_symmetry.space_group_name_H-M   'P 1'
#
loop_
_entity.id
_entity.type
_entity.pdbx_description
1 polymer ?
#
loop_
_entity_poly.entity_id
_entity_poly.type
_entity_poly.pdbx_seq_one_letter_code
_entity_poly.pdbx_strand_id
1 'polypeptide(L)' 'MKYQVRFHAAAERDIAELLNQLAPKAGVETALRFVGRLIDYCLDFATFPERGMRHDEIAPG' A
#
# COMPACT_ATOMS: atom_id res chain seq x y z
N MET A 1 -10.79 11.08 12.68
CA MET A 1 -10.73 9.78 11.99
C MET A 1 -11.28 8.71 12.91
N LYS A 2 -12.19 7.85 12.43
CA LYS A 2 -12.85 6.82 13.25
C LYS A 2 -12.12 5.46 13.20
N TYR A 3 -11.36 5.23 12.13
CA TYR A 3 -10.64 3.97 11.89
C TYR A 3 -9.13 4.22 11.80
N GLN A 4 -8.35 3.19 12.14
CA GLN A 4 -6.89 3.18 12.00
C GLN A 4 -6.51 2.13 10.97
N VAL A 5 -5.80 2.54 9.92
CA VAL A 5 -5.20 1.61 8.95
C VAL A 5 -3.93 1.03 9.56
N ARG A 6 -3.76 -0.29 9.43
CA ARG A 6 -2.56 -1.02 9.83
C ARG A 6 -2.13 -1.95 8.71
N PHE A 7 -0.84 -2.01 8.46
CA PHE A 7 -0.27 -2.97 7.52
C PHE A 7 0.05 -4.28 8.25
N HIS A 8 -0.22 -5.39 7.59
CA HIS A 8 0.30 -6.68 8.05
C HIS A 8 1.82 -6.71 7.79
N ALA A 9 2.59 -7.41 8.63
CA ALA A 9 4.04 -7.50 8.48
C ALA A 9 4.49 -8.08 7.11
N ALA A 10 3.63 -8.88 6.47
CA ALA A 10 3.85 -9.30 5.08
C ALA A 10 3.79 -8.11 4.11
N ALA A 11 2.76 -7.27 4.19
CA ALA A 11 2.60 -6.10 3.33
C ALA A 11 3.73 -5.07 3.52
N GLU A 12 4.23 -4.88 4.75
CA GLU A 12 5.39 -4.02 5.00
C GLU A 12 6.66 -4.54 4.28
N ARG A 13 6.86 -5.86 4.28
CA ARG A 13 7.97 -6.49 3.54
C ARG A 13 7.78 -6.35 2.03
N ASP A 14 6.56 -6.53 1.53
CA ASP A 14 6.24 -6.39 0.11
C ASP A 14 6.54 -4.96 -0.38
N ILE A 15 6.19 -3.95 0.43
CA ILE A 15 6.50 -2.54 0.13
C ILE A 15 8.02 -2.30 0.08
N ALA A 16 8.76 -2.84 1.05
CA ALA A 16 10.22 -2.71 1.07
C ALA A 16 10.90 -3.42 -0.11
N GLU A 17 10.40 -4.61 -0.48
CA GLU A 17 10.87 -5.34 -1.65
C GLU A 17 10.59 -4.56 -2.94
N LEU A 18 9.40 -3.98 -3.07
CA LEU A 18 9.02 -3.16 -4.22
C LEU A 18 9.96 -1.96 -4.38
N LEU A 19 10.31 -1.27 -3.28
CA LEU A 19 11.29 -0.19 -3.30
C LEU A 19 12.67 -0.69 -3.77
N ASN A 20 13.15 -1.80 -3.23
CA ASN A 20 14.44 -2.40 -3.59
C ASN A 20 14.50 -2.83 -5.06
N GLN A 21 13.39 -3.33 -5.62
CA GLN A 21 13.32 -3.72 -7.03
C GLN A 21 13.20 -2.52 -7.98
N LEU A 22 12.49 -1.47 -7.58
CA LEU A 22 12.25 -0.28 -8.42
C LEU A 22 13.44 0.68 -8.42
N ALA A 23 14.12 0.87 -7.29
CA ALA A 23 15.23 1.81 -7.16
C ALA A 23 16.32 1.65 -8.25
N PRO A 24 16.83 0.44 -8.56
CA PRO A 24 17.84 0.28 -9.61
C PRO A 24 17.28 0.43 -11.04
N LYS A 25 15.96 0.28 -11.25
CA LYS A 25 15.32 0.32 -12.57
C LYS A 25 14.82 1.71 -12.96
N ALA A 26 14.31 2.46 -11.98
CA ALA A 26 13.61 3.73 -12.19
C ALA A 26 14.29 4.92 -11.49
N GLY A 27 15.36 4.66 -10.73
CA GLY A 27 15.98 5.63 -9.83
C GLY A 27 15.30 5.68 -8.47
N VAL A 28 16.09 6.01 -7.44
CA VAL A 28 15.66 6.02 -6.03
C VAL A 28 14.50 6.98 -5.80
N GLU A 29 14.55 8.19 -6.37
CA GLU A 29 13.51 9.21 -6.16
C GLU A 29 12.16 8.75 -6.73
N THR A 30 12.15 8.19 -7.94
CA THR A 30 10.94 7.66 -8.58
C THR A 30 10.35 6.50 -7.77
N ALA A 31 11.20 5.59 -7.29
CA ALA A 31 10.78 4.44 -6.51
C ALA A 31 10.17 4.85 -5.15
N LEU A 32 10.81 5.79 -4.45
CA LEU A 32 10.28 6.36 -3.20
C LEU A 32 8.95 7.07 -3.44
N ARG A 33 8.83 7.87 -4.50
CA ARG A 33 7.59 8.55 -4.86
C ARG A 33 6.45 7.57 -5.15
N PHE A 34 6.75 6.47 -5.83
CA PHE A 34 5.78 5.43 -6.14
C PHE A 34 5.28 4.75 -4.86
N VAL A 35 6.20 4.26 -4.03
CA VAL A 35 5.86 3.60 -2.76
C VAL A 35 5.13 4.55 -1.80
N GLY A 36 5.55 5.82 -1.73
CA GLY A 36 4.86 6.84 -0.92
C GLY A 36 3.39 7.00 -1.32
N ARG A 37 3.11 7.14 -2.63
CA ARG A 37 1.73 7.23 -3.12
C ARG A 37 0.90 5.98 -2.82
N LEU A 38 1.50 4.80 -2.87
CA LEU A 38 0.84 3.55 -2.51
C LEU A 38 0.44 3.55 -1.02
N ILE A 39 1.36 3.94 -0.15
CA ILE A 39 1.11 4.04 1.29
C ILE A 39 0.01 5.07 1.57
N ASP A 40 0.10 6.26 0.98
CA ASP A 40 -0.90 7.33 1.14
C ASP A 40 -2.30 6.86 0.71
N TYR A 41 -2.39 6.19 -0.44
CA TYR A 41 -3.65 5.63 -0.93
C TYR A 41 -4.27 4.63 0.05
N CYS A 42 -3.45 3.79 0.70
CA CYS A 42 -3.91 2.86 1.73
C CYS A 42 -4.33 3.59 3.01
N LEU A 43 -3.62 4.64 3.43
CA LEU A 43 -3.96 5.39 4.64
C LEU A 43 -5.29 6.14 4.52
N ASP A 44 -5.68 6.54 3.31
CA ASP A 44 -6.97 7.19 3.04
C ASP A 44 -8.20 6.33 3.41
N PHE A 45 -8.06 5.01 3.49
CA PHE A 45 -9.14 4.12 3.95
C PHE A 45 -9.55 4.38 5.40
N ALA A 46 -8.71 5.06 6.20
CA ALA A 46 -9.10 5.49 7.53
C ALA A 46 -10.29 6.47 7.54
N THR A 47 -10.54 7.14 6.41
CA THR A 47 -11.68 8.05 6.21
C THR A 47 -12.85 7.35 5.52
N PHE A 48 -12.58 6.57 4.47
CA PHE A 48 -13.59 5.85 3.69
C PHE A 48 -13.21 4.36 3.51
N PRO A 49 -13.44 3.51 4.52
CA PRO A 49 -12.96 2.12 4.51
C PRO A 49 -13.58 1.26 3.40
N GLU A 50 -14.78 1.60 2.94
CA GLU A 50 -15.52 0.87 1.90
C GLU A 50 -15.27 1.41 0.48
N ARG A 51 -14.28 2.30 0.29
CA ARG A 51 -13.91 2.79 -1.06
C ARG A 51 -13.33 1.68 -1.95
N GLY A 52 -12.85 0.60 -1.34
CA GLY A 52 -12.24 -0.53 -2.05
C GLY A 52 -13.29 -1.36 -2.81
N MET A 53 -12.85 -2.04 -3.86
CA MET A 53 -13.65 -3.08 -4.49
C MET A 53 -13.55 -4.35 -3.67
N ARG A 54 -14.71 -4.95 -3.38
CA ARG A 54 -14.83 -6.23 -2.69
C ARG A 54 -14.42 -7.37 -3.63
N HIS A 55 -13.56 -8.27 -3.16
CA HIS A 55 -12.98 -9.38 -3.92
C HIS A 55 -13.15 -10.70 -3.15
N ASP A 56 -14.40 -11.13 -2.97
CA ASP A 56 -14.75 -12.35 -2.23
C ASP A 56 -14.12 -13.63 -2.82
N GLU A 57 -13.75 -13.60 -4.11
CA GLU A 57 -13.06 -14.68 -4.79
C GLU A 57 -11.63 -14.92 -4.29
N ILE A 58 -11.02 -13.91 -3.64
CA ILE A 58 -9.66 -14.01 -3.06
C ILE A 58 -9.75 -14.40 -1.59
N ALA A 59 -10.57 -13.67 -0.82
CA ALA A 59 -10.86 -13.95 0.58
C ALA A 59 -12.20 -13.31 0.94
N PRO A 60 -12.96 -13.87 1.91
CA PRO A 60 -14.22 -13.28 2.34
C PRO A 60 -13.98 -11.87 2.92
N GLY A 61 -14.69 -10.86 2.38
CA GLY A 61 -14.52 -9.47 2.83
C GLY A 61 -14.93 -8.44 1.77
#